data_AF-A0AA90SB59-F1
#
_entry.id   AF-A0AA90SB59-F1
#
_cell.length_a   1.000
_cell.length_b   1.000
_cell.length_c   1.000
_cell.angle_alpha   90.00
_cell.angle_beta   90.00
_cell.angle_gamma   90.00
#
_symmetry.space_group_name_H-M   'P 1'
#
loop_
_entity.id
_entity.type
_entity.pdbx_description
1 polymer ?
#
loop_
_entity_poly.entity_id
_entity_poly.type
_entity_poly.pdbx_seq_one_letter_code
_entity_poly.pdbx_strand_id
1 'polypeptide(L)'
;MTGIIKLFLVYFLVHVSGCSTIIGGFSEEPMDTNSHERSWGNWMNDQTIETMATVNIQKIDPDFKNSRVKAISFNGTLLLIGQVSTASLKAMASKTVKKIHQVKQIYNELNIGPTITFLTQSNDSLLTMKVKAEFISSDDLVADRIEVNTENSTVYLMGLVTIEEAQAAVDIARNVHGVHKVVKIFEYPQDQQ
;
A
#
# COMPACT_ATOMS: atom_id res chain seq x y z
N MET A 1 -52.55 14.83 -18.98
CA MET A 1 -51.07 14.85 -18.88
C MET A 1 -50.53 15.27 -17.50
N THR A 2 -51.38 15.68 -16.55
CA THR A 2 -51.00 16.06 -15.17
C THR A 2 -51.01 14.90 -14.17
N GLY A 3 -51.76 13.82 -14.44
CA GLY A 3 -51.84 12.65 -13.56
C GLY A 3 -50.60 11.75 -13.60
N ILE A 4 -50.00 11.57 -14.77
CA ILE A 4 -48.79 10.72 -14.95
C ILE A 4 -47.58 11.37 -14.26
N ILE A 5 -47.48 12.71 -14.28
CA ILE A 5 -46.42 13.46 -13.58
C ILE A 5 -46.56 13.32 -12.06
N LYS A 6 -47.78 13.36 -11.52
CA LYS A 6 -48.02 13.11 -10.09
C LYS A 6 -47.70 11.67 -9.67
N LEU A 7 -47.92 10.69 -10.55
CA LEU A 7 -47.61 9.28 -10.27
C LEU A 7 -46.10 9.01 -10.23
N PHE A 8 -45.32 9.68 -11.09
CA PHE A 8 -43.86 9.60 -11.07
C PHE A 8 -43.24 10.31 -9.85
N LEU A 9 -43.82 11.43 -9.42
CA LEU A 9 -43.32 12.20 -8.27
C LEU A 9 -43.57 11.46 -6.94
N VAL A 10 -44.62 10.64 -6.85
CA VAL A 10 -44.87 9.77 -5.69
C VAL A 10 -43.99 8.51 -5.71
N TYR A 11 -43.65 7.96 -6.89
CA TYR A 11 -42.77 6.79 -7.00
C TYR A 11 -41.31 7.11 -6.61
N PHE A 12 -40.85 8.35 -6.87
CA PHE A 12 -39.51 8.80 -6.48
C PHE A 12 -39.34 9.00 -4.97
N LEU A 13 -40.44 9.19 -4.21
CA LEU A 13 -40.39 9.38 -2.75
C LEU A 13 -40.34 8.07 -1.94
N VAL A 14 -40.51 6.90 -2.56
CA VAL A 14 -40.49 5.59 -1.86
C VAL A 14 -39.11 4.90 -1.96
N HIS A 15 -38.15 5.47 -2.68
CA HIS A 15 -36.78 4.92 -2.81
C HIS A 15 -35.75 5.61 -1.90
N VAL A 16 -36.19 6.43 -0.93
CA VAL A 16 -35.33 6.92 0.15
C VAL A 16 -35.73 6.23 1.46
N SER A 17 -35.74 4.91 1.46
CA SER A 17 -35.37 4.16 2.67
C SER A 17 -33.86 4.29 2.82
N GLY A 18 -33.43 5.37 3.48
CA GLY A 18 -32.06 5.47 3.93
C GLY A 18 -31.73 4.26 4.81
N CYS A 19 -30.71 3.50 4.43
CA CYS A 19 -30.04 2.62 5.39
C CYS A 19 -29.28 3.53 6.36
N SER A 20 -29.96 4.00 7.41
CA SER A 20 -29.26 4.38 8.62
C SER A 20 -28.60 3.11 9.17
N THR A 21 -27.30 2.94 8.99
CA THR A 21 -26.55 2.01 9.83
C THR A 21 -26.62 2.55 11.25
N ILE A 22 -27.57 1.99 12.00
CA ILE A 22 -27.63 2.05 13.45
C ILE A 22 -26.26 1.55 13.93
N ILE A 23 -25.48 2.46 14.52
CA ILE A 23 -24.18 2.15 15.12
C ILE A 23 -24.50 1.24 16.30
N GLY A 24 -24.43 -0.07 16.08
CA GLY A 24 -24.77 -1.10 17.07
C GLY A 24 -25.08 -2.50 16.53
N GLY A 25 -24.88 -2.78 15.24
CA GLY A 25 -25.29 -4.06 14.64
C GLY A 25 -24.32 -4.67 13.64
N PHE A 26 -23.00 -4.65 13.90
CA PHE A 26 -22.03 -5.33 13.02
C PHE A 26 -21.23 -6.48 13.65
N SER A 27 -21.37 -6.77 14.95
CA SER A 27 -20.96 -8.07 15.51
C SER A 27 -21.56 -8.28 16.91
N GLU A 28 -22.06 -9.48 17.20
CA GLU A 28 -22.33 -9.94 18.59
C GLU A 28 -21.03 -10.37 19.30
N GLU A 29 -19.96 -10.56 18.54
CA GLU A 29 -18.63 -10.91 19.06
C GLU A 29 -17.82 -9.63 19.35
N PRO A 30 -16.95 -9.66 20.40
CA PRO A 30 -15.93 -8.63 20.58
C PRO A 30 -15.15 -8.49 19.27
N MET A 31 -14.77 -7.28 18.87
CA MET A 31 -13.91 -7.11 17.70
C MET A 31 -12.62 -7.92 17.92
N ASP A 32 -12.51 -9.03 17.20
CA ASP A 32 -11.31 -9.84 17.17
C ASP A 32 -10.25 -9.05 16.42
N THR A 33 -9.28 -8.53 17.15
CA THR A 33 -8.07 -7.98 16.53
C THR A 33 -7.10 -9.14 16.35
N ASN A 34 -7.26 -9.89 15.26
CA ASN A 34 -6.20 -10.79 14.80
C ASN A 34 -4.93 -9.94 14.60
N SER A 35 -3.98 -10.06 15.52
CA SER A 35 -2.74 -9.25 15.51
C SER A 35 -1.90 -9.49 14.25
N HIS A 36 -2.16 -10.60 13.58
CA HIS A 36 -1.51 -11.07 12.36
C HIS A 36 -2.17 -10.55 11.07
N GLU A 37 -3.26 -9.78 11.16
CA GLU A 37 -3.98 -9.27 9.98
C GLU A 37 -4.14 -7.75 9.99
N ARG A 38 -4.06 -7.16 8.80
CA ARG A 38 -4.28 -5.72 8.64
C ARG A 38 -5.77 -5.41 8.82
N SER A 39 -6.08 -4.62 9.85
CA SER A 39 -7.46 -4.16 10.09
C SER A 39 -7.98 -3.27 8.94
N TRP A 40 -9.30 -3.29 8.73
CA TRP A 40 -9.95 -2.42 7.75
C TRP A 40 -9.69 -0.93 8.00
N GLY A 41 -9.68 -0.50 9.27
CA GLY A 41 -9.37 0.88 9.64
C GLY A 41 -7.95 1.28 9.24
N ASN A 42 -6.96 0.41 9.46
CA ASN A 42 -5.59 0.66 9.05
C ASN A 42 -5.44 0.70 7.53
N TRP A 43 -6.13 -0.17 6.80
CA TRP A 43 -6.16 -0.11 5.33
C TRP A 43 -6.72 1.22 4.81
N MET A 44 -7.81 1.72 5.37
CA MET A 44 -8.37 3.03 4.98
C MET A 44 -7.39 4.18 5.30
N ASN A 45 -6.73 4.11 6.45
CA ASN A 45 -5.70 5.08 6.84
C ASN A 45 -4.52 5.05 5.86
N ASP A 46 -4.05 3.86 5.47
CA ASP A 46 -2.98 3.66 4.50
C ASP A 46 -3.30 4.33 3.15
N GLN A 47 -4.51 4.13 2.61
CA GLN A 47 -4.92 4.78 1.36
C GLN A 47 -4.92 6.31 1.46
N THR A 48 -5.29 6.84 2.62
CA THR A 48 -5.24 8.27 2.89
C THR A 48 -3.78 8.77 2.97
N ILE A 49 -2.90 8.02 3.63
CA ILE A 49 -1.46 8.31 3.71
C ILE A 49 -0.84 8.33 2.30
N GLU A 50 -1.08 7.31 1.48
CA GLU A 50 -0.55 7.20 0.11
C GLU A 50 -0.98 8.39 -0.76
N THR A 51 -2.26 8.74 -0.69
CA THR A 51 -2.83 9.88 -1.42
C THR A 51 -2.18 11.18 -0.98
N MET A 52 -2.12 11.44 0.33
CA MET A 52 -1.50 12.65 0.88
C MET A 52 0.00 12.71 0.54
N ALA A 53 0.72 11.59 0.64
CA ALA A 53 2.14 11.51 0.33
C ALA A 53 2.40 11.87 -1.14
N THR A 54 1.67 11.23 -2.05
CA THR A 54 1.77 11.49 -3.49
C THR A 54 1.48 12.95 -3.81
N VAL A 55 0.37 13.49 -3.31
CA VAL A 55 -0.03 14.88 -3.57
C VAL A 55 0.96 15.88 -2.98
N ASN A 56 1.38 15.69 -1.72
CA ASN A 56 2.26 16.64 -1.03
C ASN A 56 3.67 16.64 -1.62
N ILE A 57 4.21 15.47 -2.01
CA ILE A 57 5.51 15.39 -2.70
C ILE A 57 5.44 16.10 -4.05
N GLN A 58 4.38 15.89 -4.84
CA GLN A 58 4.26 16.54 -6.14
C GLN A 58 4.06 18.06 -6.05
N LYS A 59 3.51 18.56 -4.94
CA LYS A 59 3.23 20.00 -4.75
C LYS A 59 4.35 20.78 -4.08
N ILE A 60 5.25 20.14 -3.34
CA ILE A 60 6.27 20.85 -2.57
C ILE A 60 7.33 21.51 -3.45
N ASP A 61 7.64 20.90 -4.61
CA ASP A 61 8.65 21.40 -5.53
C ASP A 61 8.32 20.97 -6.97
N PRO A 62 8.39 21.87 -7.97
CA PRO A 62 8.10 21.54 -9.37
C PRO A 62 9.04 20.49 -9.98
N ASP A 63 10.25 20.30 -9.45
CA ASP A 63 11.20 19.31 -9.98
C ASP A 63 10.73 17.86 -9.76
N PHE A 64 9.77 17.63 -8.86
CA PHE A 64 9.13 16.32 -8.72
C PHE A 64 8.31 15.90 -9.94
N LYS A 65 7.96 16.82 -10.85
CA LYS A 65 7.30 16.50 -12.13
C LYS A 65 8.18 15.65 -13.05
N ASN A 66 9.50 15.80 -12.93
CA ASN A 66 10.48 15.02 -13.69
C ASN A 66 11.01 13.82 -12.89
N SER A 67 10.52 13.63 -11.67
CA SER A 67 10.85 12.51 -10.79
C SER A 67 9.76 11.46 -10.86
N ARG A 68 10.11 10.24 -10.48
CA ARG A 68 9.16 9.15 -10.34
C ARG A 68 9.18 8.67 -8.90
N VAL A 69 8.17 9.04 -8.14
CA VAL A 69 8.07 8.69 -6.71
C VAL A 69 6.78 7.93 -6.51
N LYS A 70 6.88 6.70 -6.00
CA LYS A 70 5.75 5.92 -5.50
C LYS A 70 5.78 5.96 -3.98
N ALA A 71 4.62 6.16 -3.38
CA ALA A 71 4.40 6.06 -1.95
C ALA A 71 3.48 4.87 -1.69
N ILE A 72 3.94 3.90 -0.90
CA ILE A 72 3.19 2.70 -0.53
C ILE A 72 3.09 2.67 0.99
N SER A 73 1.88 2.55 1.55
CA SER A 73 1.64 2.50 2.98
C SER A 73 1.10 1.14 3.38
N PHE A 74 1.69 0.58 4.44
CA PHE A 74 1.17 -0.63 5.07
C PHE A 74 1.19 -0.44 6.58
N ASN A 75 0.03 -0.48 7.21
CA ASN A 75 -0.16 -0.31 8.65
C ASN A 75 0.45 0.98 9.23
N GLY A 76 0.52 2.05 8.44
CA GLY A 76 1.16 3.33 8.78
C GLY A 76 2.67 3.37 8.55
N THR A 77 3.29 2.28 8.10
CA THR A 77 4.67 2.26 7.60
C THR A 77 4.68 2.69 6.13
N LEU A 78 5.36 3.79 5.82
CA LEU A 78 5.40 4.40 4.49
C LEU A 78 6.72 4.10 3.78
N LEU A 79 6.65 3.42 2.65
CA LEU A 79 7.74 3.16 1.73
C LEU A 79 7.72 4.17 0.57
N LEU A 80 8.86 4.83 0.34
CA LEU A 80 9.10 5.67 -0.85
C LEU A 80 10.09 4.97 -1.78
N ILE A 81 9.67 4.65 -3.01
CA ILE A 81 10.51 4.01 -4.04
C ILE A 81 10.42 4.78 -5.36
N GLY A 82 11.44 4.61 -6.21
CA GLY A 82 11.53 5.25 -7.51
C GLY A 82 12.82 6.06 -7.67
N GLN A 83 12.76 7.16 -8.42
CA GLN A 83 13.92 7.98 -8.78
C GLN A 83 13.64 9.47 -8.63
N VAL A 84 14.64 10.18 -8.14
CA VAL A 84 14.69 11.65 -8.05
C VAL A 84 16.00 12.15 -8.62
N SER A 85 16.03 13.37 -9.15
CA SER A 85 17.22 13.93 -9.79
C SER A 85 18.33 14.32 -8.81
N THR A 86 18.01 14.58 -7.54
CA THR A 86 18.99 15.06 -6.54
C THR A 86 18.77 14.48 -5.15
N ALA A 87 19.83 14.48 -4.34
CA ALA A 87 19.77 14.16 -2.91
C ALA A 87 18.84 15.11 -2.13
N SER A 88 18.77 16.38 -2.56
CA SER A 88 17.88 17.38 -1.96
C SER A 88 16.42 16.97 -2.10
N LEU A 89 15.99 16.58 -3.31
CA LEU A 89 14.63 16.08 -3.55
C LEU A 89 14.35 14.80 -2.75
N LYS A 90 15.32 13.87 -2.68
CA LYS A 90 15.18 12.66 -1.84
C LYS A 90 14.89 13.02 -0.37
N ALA A 91 15.67 13.93 0.20
CA ALA A 91 15.49 14.38 1.58
C ALA A 91 14.19 15.17 1.77
N MET A 92 13.81 15.99 0.79
CA MET A 92 12.58 16.77 0.79
C MET A 92 11.35 15.85 0.81
N ALA A 93 11.33 14.78 0.02
CA ALA A 93 10.25 13.80 0.02
C ALA A 93 10.02 13.21 1.43
N SER A 94 11.09 12.74 2.10
CA SER A 94 11.01 12.25 3.50
C SER A 94 10.49 13.31 4.46
N LYS A 95 11.00 14.55 4.39
CA LYS A 95 10.59 15.65 5.28
C LYS A 95 9.12 16.02 5.07
N THR A 96 8.63 15.93 3.83
CA THR A 96 7.25 16.23 3.48
C THR A 96 6.30 15.18 4.03
N VAL A 97 6.58 13.89 3.80
CA VAL A 97 5.67 12.81 4.26
C VAL A 97 5.69 12.60 5.77
N LYS A 98 6.79 12.96 6.44
CA LYS A 98 6.87 12.93 7.92
C LYS A 98 5.83 13.81 8.62
N LYS A 99 5.27 14.80 7.91
CA LYS A 99 4.22 15.69 8.44
C LYS A 99 2.81 15.11 8.32
N ILE A 100 2.65 13.99 7.59
CA ILE A 100 1.36 13.36 7.37
C ILE A 100 0.96 12.63 8.65
N HIS A 101 -0.25 12.91 9.14
CA HIS A 101 -0.80 12.23 10.30
C HIS A 101 -0.87 10.72 10.06
N GLN A 102 -0.65 9.91 11.09
CA GLN A 102 -0.67 8.43 11.06
C GLN A 102 0.53 7.74 10.39
N VAL A 103 1.47 8.48 9.78
CA VAL A 103 2.76 7.91 9.38
C VAL A 103 3.57 7.56 10.64
N LYS A 104 3.82 6.27 10.86
CA LYS A 104 4.57 5.74 12.01
C LYS A 104 6.06 5.66 11.69
N GLN A 105 6.38 5.15 10.50
CA GLN A 105 7.74 4.91 10.05
C GLN A 105 7.88 5.20 8.55
N ILE A 106 9.07 5.63 8.14
CA ILE A 106 9.37 5.97 6.74
C ILE A 106 10.60 5.20 6.29
N TYR A 107 10.46 4.45 5.20
CA TYR A 107 11.56 3.82 4.47
C TYR A 107 11.76 4.57 3.15
N ASN A 108 12.86 5.32 3.03
CA ASN A 108 13.14 6.10 1.82
C ASN A 108 14.21 5.44 0.94
N GLU A 109 13.71 4.63 0.00
CA GLU A 109 14.47 3.85 -0.97
C GLU A 109 14.48 4.52 -2.36
N LEU A 110 14.25 5.83 -2.42
CA LEU A 110 14.40 6.59 -3.66
C LEU A 110 15.85 6.55 -4.14
N ASN A 111 16.06 6.28 -5.43
CA ASN A 111 17.38 6.32 -6.04
C ASN A 111 17.63 7.72 -6.64
N ILE A 112 18.88 8.18 -6.56
CA ILE A 112 19.28 9.43 -7.19
C ILE A 112 19.75 9.10 -8.61
N GLY A 113 19.06 9.62 -9.62
CA GLY A 113 19.36 9.33 -11.01
C GLY A 113 18.18 9.57 -11.96
N PRO A 114 18.35 9.23 -13.26
CA PRO A 114 17.27 9.32 -14.23
C PRO A 114 16.15 8.32 -13.89
N THR A 115 14.93 8.64 -14.30
CA THR A 115 13.79 7.73 -14.15
C THR A 115 13.96 6.49 -15.02
N ILE A 116 13.48 5.35 -14.52
CA ILE A 116 13.56 4.10 -15.28
C ILE A 116 12.61 4.11 -16.48
N THR A 117 13.01 3.42 -17.55
CA THR A 117 12.22 3.33 -18.79
C THR A 117 10.89 2.62 -18.57
N PHE A 118 9.93 2.84 -19.47
CA PHE A 118 8.66 2.10 -19.45
C PHE A 118 8.88 0.58 -19.54
N LEU A 119 9.84 0.12 -20.35
CA LEU A 119 10.17 -1.29 -20.46
C LEU A 119 10.65 -1.89 -19.13
N THR A 120 11.52 -1.18 -18.41
CA THR A 120 11.97 -1.58 -17.07
C THR A 120 10.78 -1.67 -16.11
N GLN A 121 9.85 -0.72 -16.16
CA GLN A 121 8.65 -0.72 -15.33
C GLN A 121 7.73 -1.91 -15.66
N SER A 122 7.55 -2.25 -16.94
CA SER A 122 6.79 -3.44 -17.35
C SER A 122 7.45 -4.72 -16.84
N ASN A 123 8.78 -4.80 -16.90
CA ASN A 123 9.53 -5.93 -16.34
C ASN A 123 9.36 -6.03 -14.82
N ASP A 124 9.36 -4.91 -14.10
CA ASP A 124 9.12 -4.89 -12.65
C ASP A 124 7.70 -5.37 -12.29
N SER A 125 6.68 -5.02 -13.09
CA SER A 125 5.32 -5.53 -12.90
C SER A 125 5.25 -7.04 -13.09
N LEU A 126 5.90 -7.57 -14.14
CA LEU A 126 6.00 -9.02 -14.35
C LEU A 126 6.78 -9.70 -13.23
N LEU A 127 7.85 -9.08 -12.74
CA LEU A 127 8.64 -9.61 -11.63
C LEU A 127 7.82 -9.66 -10.34
N THR A 128 7.04 -8.60 -10.07
CA THR A 128 6.09 -8.57 -8.95
C THR A 128 5.08 -9.71 -9.05
N MET A 129 4.50 -9.94 -10.24
CA MET A 129 3.57 -11.04 -10.46
C MET A 129 4.21 -12.41 -10.22
N LYS A 130 5.46 -12.62 -10.68
CA LYS A 130 6.19 -13.87 -10.43
C LYS A 130 6.40 -14.11 -8.94
N VAL A 131 6.87 -13.11 -8.20
CA VAL A 131 7.06 -13.23 -6.74
C VAL A 131 5.74 -13.54 -6.04
N LYS A 132 4.65 -12.85 -6.40
CA LYS A 132 3.31 -13.14 -5.85
C LYS A 132 2.85 -14.57 -6.18
N ALA A 133 3.12 -15.07 -7.38
CA ALA A 133 2.76 -16.44 -7.77
C ALA A 133 3.54 -17.50 -6.97
N GLU A 134 4.83 -17.29 -6.72
CA GLU A 134 5.62 -18.18 -5.86
C GLU A 134 5.12 -18.15 -4.40
N PHE A 135 4.72 -16.98 -3.88
CA PHE A 135 4.13 -16.89 -2.53
C PHE A 135 2.81 -17.64 -2.42
N ILE A 136 1.95 -17.55 -3.43
CA ILE A 136 0.67 -18.30 -3.47
C ILE A 136 0.91 -19.81 -3.53
N SER A 137 2.02 -20.24 -4.13
CA SER A 137 2.35 -21.66 -4.28
C SER A 137 3.06 -22.25 -3.04
N SER A 138 3.34 -21.44 -2.03
CA SER A 138 4.09 -21.81 -0.83
C SER A 138 3.14 -22.14 0.33
N ASP A 139 3.26 -23.34 0.89
CA ASP A 139 2.51 -23.73 2.09
C ASP A 139 2.99 -22.99 3.36
N ASP A 140 4.21 -22.44 3.33
CA ASP A 140 4.82 -21.73 4.45
C ASP A 140 4.36 -20.26 4.58
N LEU A 141 3.52 -19.76 3.65
CA LEU A 141 3.12 -18.35 3.60
C LEU A 141 1.62 -18.16 3.43
N VAL A 142 1.06 -17.21 4.17
CA VAL A 142 -0.24 -16.62 3.82
C VAL A 142 0.00 -15.45 2.88
N ALA A 143 -0.02 -15.70 1.57
CA ALA A 143 0.37 -14.73 0.54
C ALA A 143 -0.35 -13.37 0.65
N ASP A 144 -1.63 -13.37 1.03
CA ASP A 144 -2.45 -12.16 1.18
C ASP A 144 -1.99 -11.22 2.31
N ARG A 145 -1.15 -11.71 3.25
CA ARG A 145 -0.57 -10.91 4.33
C ARG A 145 0.68 -10.14 3.91
N ILE A 146 1.25 -10.47 2.74
CA ILE A 146 2.49 -9.87 2.24
C ILE A 146 2.22 -9.02 1.01
N GLU A 147 2.41 -7.71 1.18
CA GLU A 147 2.40 -6.76 0.08
C GLU A 147 3.77 -6.75 -0.62
N VAL A 148 3.75 -6.98 -1.94
CA VAL A 148 4.96 -7.07 -2.78
C VAL A 148 4.97 -5.93 -3.77
N ASN A 149 6.04 -5.12 -3.74
CA ASN A 149 6.28 -4.04 -4.69
C ASN A 149 7.66 -4.19 -5.32
N THR A 150 7.79 -3.89 -6.62
CA THR A 150 9.09 -3.94 -7.31
C THR A 150 9.43 -2.61 -7.94
N GLU A 151 10.70 -2.22 -7.83
CA GLU A 151 11.27 -1.06 -8.51
C GLU A 151 12.72 -1.31 -8.90
N ASN A 152 13.01 -1.21 -10.20
CA ASN A 152 14.32 -1.45 -10.79
C ASN A 152 14.95 -2.78 -10.34
N SER A 153 14.19 -3.87 -10.48
CA SER A 153 14.58 -5.23 -10.05
C SER A 153 14.86 -5.41 -8.55
N THR A 154 14.52 -4.41 -7.72
CA THR A 154 14.50 -4.54 -6.26
C THR A 154 13.09 -4.83 -5.79
N VAL A 155 12.91 -5.92 -5.06
CA VAL A 155 11.65 -6.34 -4.45
C VAL A 155 11.57 -5.80 -3.03
N TYR A 156 10.48 -5.14 -2.70
CA TYR A 156 10.15 -4.63 -1.38
C TYR A 156 8.99 -5.45 -0.84
N LEU A 157 9.19 -6.06 0.32
CA LEU A 157 8.21 -6.89 1.01
C LEU A 157 7.72 -6.17 2.26
N MET A 158 6.42 -5.98 2.38
CA MET A 158 5.75 -5.37 3.53
C MET A 158 4.67 -6.31 4.04
N GLY A 159 4.36 -6.30 5.33
CA GLY A 159 3.37 -7.22 5.88
C GLY A 159 3.40 -7.31 7.40
N LEU A 160 2.31 -7.84 7.97
CA LEU A 160 2.25 -8.33 9.35
C LEU A 160 2.49 -9.83 9.27
N VAL A 161 3.67 -10.28 9.69
CA VAL A 161 4.12 -11.67 9.53
C VAL A 161 4.95 -12.12 10.73
N THR A 162 5.06 -13.43 10.92
CA THR A 162 6.01 -14.00 11.88
C THR A 162 7.46 -13.88 11.39
N ILE A 163 8.42 -14.18 12.27
CA ILE A 163 9.83 -14.21 11.90
C ILE A 163 10.10 -15.30 10.86
N GLU A 164 9.45 -16.46 11.01
CA GLU A 164 9.55 -17.60 10.10
C GLU A 164 8.96 -17.26 8.72
N GLU A 165 7.75 -16.70 8.68
CA GLU A 165 7.11 -16.24 7.45
C GLU A 165 7.96 -15.18 6.74
N ALA A 166 8.52 -14.21 7.49
CA ALA A 166 9.41 -13.20 6.93
C ALA A 166 10.67 -13.81 6.29
N GLN A 167 11.25 -14.84 6.92
CA GLN A 167 12.42 -15.53 6.38
C GLN A 167 12.06 -16.33 5.13
N ALA A 168 10.96 -17.09 5.15
CA ALA A 168 10.45 -17.83 3.99
C ALA A 168 10.14 -16.89 2.81
N ALA A 169 9.45 -15.77 3.05
CA ALA A 169 9.13 -14.78 2.03
C ALA A 169 10.39 -14.19 1.36
N VAL A 170 11.42 -13.87 2.16
CA VAL A 170 12.70 -13.39 1.64
C VAL A 170 13.40 -14.47 0.83
N ASP A 171 13.39 -15.70 1.31
CA ASP A 171 14.04 -16.84 0.65
C ASP A 171 13.40 -17.20 -0.69
N ILE A 172 12.08 -17.16 -0.76
CA ILE A 172 11.35 -17.36 -2.02
C ILE A 172 11.63 -16.19 -2.97
N ALA A 173 11.43 -14.95 -2.51
CA ALA A 173 11.58 -13.77 -3.36
C ALA A 173 12.98 -13.65 -3.96
N ARG A 174 14.05 -13.91 -3.19
CA ARG A 174 15.44 -13.81 -3.69
C ARG A 174 15.80 -14.88 -4.72
N ASN A 175 15.07 -15.99 -4.76
CA ASN A 175 15.29 -17.07 -5.73
C ASN A 175 14.52 -16.88 -7.04
N VAL A 176 13.60 -15.90 -7.10
CA VAL A 176 12.88 -15.58 -8.34
C VAL A 176 13.83 -14.95 -9.37
N HIS A 177 13.87 -15.54 -10.57
CA HIS A 177 14.71 -15.05 -11.65
C HIS A 177 14.39 -13.59 -12.02
N GLY A 178 15.43 -12.74 -11.99
CA GLY A 178 15.34 -11.31 -12.27
C GLY A 178 15.29 -10.43 -11.02
N VAL A 179 15.16 -11.01 -9.82
CA VAL A 179 15.32 -10.27 -8.56
C VAL A 179 16.80 -10.01 -8.31
N HIS A 180 17.17 -8.73 -8.14
CA HIS A 180 18.54 -8.33 -7.82
C HIS A 180 18.75 -8.03 -6.33
N LYS A 181 17.71 -7.54 -5.66
CA LYS A 181 17.74 -7.18 -4.24
C LYS A 181 16.36 -7.40 -3.64
N VAL A 182 16.34 -7.87 -2.39
CA VAL A 182 15.13 -7.93 -1.57
C VAL A 182 15.31 -7.00 -0.37
N VAL A 183 14.32 -6.15 -0.12
CA VAL A 183 14.24 -5.28 1.06
C VAL A 183 13.01 -5.70 1.86
N LYS A 184 13.24 -6.18 3.08
CA LYS A 184 12.16 -6.59 3.99
C LYS A 184 11.77 -5.43 4.91
N ILE A 185 10.48 -5.13 4.97
CA ILE A 185 9.86 -4.05 5.74
C ILE A 185 8.64 -4.64 6.46
N PHE A 186 8.89 -5.70 7.21
CA PHE A 186 7.85 -6.42 7.95
C PHE A 186 7.64 -5.82 9.33
N GLU A 187 6.40 -5.92 9.81
CA GLU A 187 6.02 -5.69 11.19
C GLU A 187 5.77 -7.04 11.86
N TYR A 188 6.35 -7.23 13.05
CA TYR A 188 6.22 -8.45 13.83
C TYR A 188 5.22 -8.23 14.98
N PRO A 189 4.10 -8.96 15.02
CA PRO A 189 3.13 -8.89 16.11
C PRO A 189 3.76 -9.09 17.50
N GLN A 190 3.23 -8.38 18.50
CA GLN A 190 3.82 -8.24 19.85
C GLN A 190 3.91 -9.56 20.66
N ASP A 191 3.17 -10.59 20.26
CA ASP A 191 3.20 -11.94 20.83
C ASP A 191 4.48 -12.74 20.46
N GLN A 192 5.36 -12.17 19.63
CA GLN A 192 6.60 -12.81 19.17
C GLN A 192 7.89 -12.00 19.46
N GLN A 193 7.84 -11.00 20.35
CA GLN A 193 9.02 -10.22 20.78
C GLN A 193 9.66 -10.76 22.06
#